data_AF-A0A1Z5KB66-F1
#
_entry.id   AF-A0A1Z5KB66-F1
#
_cell.length_a   1.000
_cell.length_b   1.000
_cell.length_c   1.000
_cell.angle_alpha   90.00
_cell.angle_beta   90.00
_cell.angle_gamma   90.00
#
_symmetry.space_group_name_H-M   'P 1'
#
loop_
_entity.id
_entity.type
_entity.pdbx_description
1 polymer ?
#
loop_
_entity_poly.entity_id
_entity_poly.type
_entity_poly.pdbx_seq_one_letter_code
_entity_poly.pdbx_strand_id
1 'polypeptide(L)'
;MSYEIPESSRPIPHSELSSDLNETFVELVFKLYELDQKHEDLESIRAKAIADLHQSLQKEVKAHPLLAQVTLNGFTLLDIVCQKVGSAGQETIRFLIEANPHALVHRQSDDVATPLHFLAGSGWASDWLLWIVERYPWVFQHEACQQFPPHLELMSSYVTGRCELETVRRFYELYPKGLRERNESSTVGYPLSASLRGTEEPDADFFIWMARQYPAAVYFELTQVPTVLQFVCFLLASTKCTPNMARICRFLISEHPDTVRQLVTGFGYLPIHMLAPQCHRPLVQEMVILLLKAYPECLQQVNGTNLSSFAFILEVKPLVLEELEIDQEISLLGDLSANVRKVIVSPANHFASESTGNGSVANVSLLESVSEVFCSWADLQVKKLNEQRKRLQEQIMEMCRRFETDDVSEASADVVDWEAETESEDSEDSHLFDDEDDD
;
A
#
# COMPACT_ATOMS: atom_id res chain seq x y z
N MET A 1 -22.43 -7.54 -10.34
CA MET A 1 -22.80 -7.64 -11.77
C MET A 1 -21.91 -8.70 -12.38
N SER A 2 -22.45 -9.86 -12.73
CA SER A 2 -21.69 -10.87 -13.47
C SER A 2 -21.66 -10.42 -14.93
N TYR A 3 -20.50 -9.96 -15.41
CA TYR A 3 -20.31 -9.69 -16.82
C TYR A 3 -20.09 -11.04 -17.52
N GLU A 4 -20.83 -11.31 -18.58
CA GLU A 4 -20.49 -12.42 -19.47
C GLU A 4 -19.11 -12.10 -20.06
N ILE A 5 -18.10 -12.90 -19.69
CA ILE A 5 -16.79 -12.81 -20.30
C ILE A 5 -16.99 -13.23 -21.77
N PRO A 6 -16.75 -12.35 -22.75
CA PRO A 6 -16.89 -12.73 -24.14
C PRO A 6 -16.02 -13.96 -24.42
N GLU A 7 -16.54 -14.91 -25.21
CA GLU A 7 -15.74 -16.06 -25.64
C GLU A 7 -14.41 -15.55 -26.19
N SER A 8 -13.30 -16.03 -25.62
CA SER A 8 -11.98 -15.48 -25.92
C SER A 8 -11.70 -15.57 -27.42
N SER A 9 -11.54 -14.43 -28.08
CA SER A 9 -11.07 -14.41 -29.47
C SER A 9 -9.62 -14.88 -29.48
N ARG A 10 -9.38 -16.08 -30.00
CA ARG A 10 -8.02 -16.58 -30.16
C ARG A 10 -7.26 -15.67 -31.12
N PRO A 11 -6.01 -15.28 -30.80
CA PRO A 11 -5.17 -14.53 -31.72
C PRO A 11 -4.98 -15.31 -33.02
N ILE A 12 -4.91 -14.62 -34.14
CA ILE A 12 -4.75 -15.21 -35.46
C ILE A 12 -3.29 -15.02 -35.90
N PRO A 13 -2.48 -16.08 -36.00
CA PRO A 13 -1.14 -15.96 -36.59
C PRO A 13 -1.23 -15.36 -38.00
N HIS A 14 -0.35 -14.41 -38.34
CA HIS A 14 -0.34 -13.81 -39.68
C HIS A 14 -0.21 -14.84 -40.82
N SER A 15 0.42 -15.99 -40.56
CA SER A 15 0.53 -17.13 -41.49
C SER A 15 -0.81 -17.81 -41.83
N GLU A 16 -1.86 -17.56 -41.05
CA GLU A 16 -3.22 -18.07 -41.28
C GLU A 16 -4.07 -17.11 -42.13
N LEU A 17 -3.57 -15.92 -42.43
CA LEU A 17 -4.25 -14.96 -43.30
C LEU A 17 -4.13 -15.33 -44.78
N SER A 18 -5.10 -14.88 -45.58
CA SER A 18 -4.93 -14.82 -47.04
C SER A 18 -3.78 -13.89 -47.42
N SER A 19 -3.08 -14.17 -48.54
CA SER A 19 -1.93 -13.36 -49.02
C SER A 19 -2.18 -11.85 -48.94
N ASP A 20 -3.29 -11.37 -49.51
CA ASP A 20 -3.64 -9.94 -49.57
C ASP A 20 -3.77 -9.30 -48.16
N LEU A 21 -4.38 -10.02 -47.21
CA LEU A 21 -4.54 -9.56 -45.83
C LEU A 21 -3.22 -9.62 -45.06
N ASN A 22 -2.40 -10.63 -45.31
CA ASN A 22 -1.08 -10.76 -44.71
C ASN A 22 -0.17 -9.61 -45.19
N GLU A 23 -0.14 -9.33 -46.50
CA GLU A 23 0.60 -8.20 -47.07
C GLU A 23 0.16 -6.88 -46.46
N THR A 24 -1.17 -6.66 -46.34
CA THR A 24 -1.74 -5.46 -45.70
C THR A 24 -1.30 -5.35 -44.24
N PHE A 25 -1.37 -6.45 -43.49
CA PHE A 25 -0.95 -6.49 -42.08
C PHE A 25 0.53 -6.18 -41.90
N VAL A 26 1.40 -6.83 -42.69
CA VAL A 26 2.85 -6.61 -42.66
C VAL A 26 3.20 -5.17 -43.06
N GLU A 27 2.51 -4.58 -44.04
CA GLU A 27 2.70 -3.19 -44.41
C GLU A 27 2.36 -2.23 -43.25
N LEU A 28 1.26 -2.47 -42.52
CA LEU A 28 0.88 -1.69 -41.35
C LEU A 28 1.92 -1.81 -40.22
N VAL A 29 2.41 -3.03 -39.97
CA VAL A 29 3.48 -3.29 -39.00
C VAL A 29 4.75 -2.55 -39.39
N PHE A 30 5.17 -2.62 -40.65
CA PHE A 30 6.36 -1.94 -41.13
C PHE A 30 6.25 -0.41 -40.95
N LYS A 31 5.10 0.19 -41.28
CA LYS A 31 4.85 1.62 -41.03
C LYS A 31 5.00 2.01 -39.56
N LEU A 32 4.60 1.14 -38.63
CA LEU A 32 4.78 1.38 -37.19
C LEU A 32 6.26 1.39 -36.80
N TYR A 33 7.07 0.47 -37.34
CA TYR A 33 8.51 0.44 -37.08
C TYR A 33 9.25 1.62 -37.73
N GLU A 34 8.84 2.08 -38.91
CA GLU A 34 9.47 3.23 -39.57
C GLU A 34 9.29 4.53 -38.78
N LEU A 35 8.17 4.69 -38.07
CA LEU A 35 7.92 5.87 -37.23
C LEU A 35 8.90 5.98 -36.05
N ASP A 36 9.33 4.84 -35.51
CA ASP A 36 10.29 4.75 -34.41
C ASP A 36 11.68 5.21 -34.86
N GLN A 37 12.09 4.85 -36.09
CA GLN A 37 13.46 5.04 -36.58
C GLN A 37 13.77 6.42 -37.18
N LYS A 38 12.77 7.17 -37.68
CA LYS A 38 13.01 8.27 -38.65
C LYS A 38 12.77 9.70 -38.15
N HIS A 39 12.29 9.92 -36.92
CA HIS A 39 11.65 11.21 -36.58
C HIS A 39 12.07 11.87 -35.26
N GLU A 40 13.32 11.73 -34.83
CA GLU A 40 13.79 12.39 -33.60
C GLU A 40 13.81 13.93 -33.68
N ASP A 41 14.01 14.52 -34.87
CA ASP A 41 14.36 15.96 -34.95
C ASP A 41 13.21 16.94 -35.26
N LEU A 42 12.01 16.48 -35.67
CA LEU A 42 10.91 17.37 -36.07
C LEU A 42 9.53 16.89 -35.60
N GLU A 43 9.10 17.37 -34.44
CA GLU A 43 7.78 17.04 -33.82
C GLU A 43 6.59 17.19 -34.77
N SER A 44 6.59 18.22 -35.62
CA SER A 44 5.50 18.46 -36.58
C SER A 44 5.41 17.40 -37.67
N ILE A 45 6.56 16.87 -38.13
CA ILE A 45 6.61 15.76 -39.09
C ILE A 45 6.14 14.49 -38.41
N ARG A 46 6.61 14.23 -37.18
CA ARG A 46 6.18 13.07 -36.38
C ARG A 46 4.66 13.07 -36.15
N ALA A 47 4.09 14.21 -35.74
CA ALA A 47 2.65 14.33 -35.51
C ALA A 47 1.83 14.06 -36.77
N LYS A 48 2.26 14.60 -37.93
CA LYS A 48 1.61 14.32 -39.22
C LYS A 48 1.71 12.84 -39.58
N ALA A 49 2.89 12.24 -39.45
CA ALA A 49 3.10 10.84 -39.77
C ALA A 49 2.26 9.90 -38.88
N ILE A 50 2.08 10.24 -37.60
CA ILE A 50 1.18 9.53 -36.68
C ILE A 50 -0.29 9.67 -37.08
N ALA A 51 -0.72 10.86 -37.52
CA ALA A 51 -2.08 11.06 -38.03
C ALA A 51 -2.34 10.27 -39.32
N ASP A 52 -1.37 10.25 -40.24
CA ASP A 52 -1.44 9.49 -41.49
C ASP A 52 -1.48 7.96 -41.20
N LEU A 53 -0.68 7.51 -40.23
CA LEU A 53 -0.73 6.13 -39.72
C LEU A 53 -2.10 5.82 -39.10
N HIS A 54 -2.64 6.68 -38.24
CA HIS A 54 -3.95 6.49 -37.62
C HIS A 54 -5.04 6.29 -38.67
N GLN A 55 -5.07 7.15 -39.70
CA GLN A 55 -6.04 7.03 -40.79
C GLN A 55 -5.87 5.72 -41.57
N SER A 56 -4.62 5.31 -41.83
CA SER A 56 -4.32 4.05 -42.52
C SER A 56 -4.79 2.84 -41.73
N LEU A 57 -4.41 2.74 -40.45
CA LEU A 57 -4.86 1.68 -39.54
C LEU A 57 -6.38 1.65 -39.43
N GLN A 58 -7.00 2.82 -39.26
CA GLN A 58 -8.44 2.92 -39.13
C GLN A 58 -9.16 2.43 -40.40
N LYS A 59 -8.67 2.82 -41.58
CA LYS A 59 -9.24 2.39 -42.87
C LYS A 59 -9.15 0.88 -43.02
N GLU A 60 -7.97 0.30 -42.84
CA GLU A 60 -7.75 -1.12 -43.10
C GLU A 60 -8.43 -2.01 -42.05
N VAL A 61 -8.37 -1.67 -40.76
CA VAL A 61 -9.06 -2.45 -39.70
C VAL A 61 -10.58 -2.34 -39.82
N LYS A 62 -11.15 -1.21 -40.25
CA LYS A 62 -12.60 -1.11 -40.51
C LYS A 62 -13.02 -1.95 -41.70
N ALA A 63 -12.19 -2.02 -42.75
CA ALA A 63 -12.45 -2.86 -43.91
C ALA A 63 -12.30 -4.36 -43.57
N HIS A 64 -11.33 -4.68 -42.71
CA HIS A 64 -10.97 -6.05 -42.33
C HIS A 64 -10.77 -6.16 -40.81
N PRO A 65 -11.85 -6.30 -40.02
CA PRO A 65 -11.77 -6.33 -38.55
C PRO A 65 -10.86 -7.42 -37.97
N LEU A 66 -10.64 -8.51 -38.72
CA LEU A 66 -9.71 -9.58 -38.33
C LEU A 66 -8.28 -9.06 -38.11
N LEU A 67 -7.85 -8.01 -38.81
CA LEU A 67 -6.51 -7.43 -38.67
C LEU A 67 -6.19 -6.98 -37.23
N ALA A 68 -7.19 -6.61 -36.44
CA ALA A 68 -6.99 -6.25 -35.03
C ALA A 68 -6.71 -7.47 -34.12
N GLN A 69 -6.93 -8.69 -34.61
CA GLN A 69 -6.69 -9.95 -33.90
C GLN A 69 -5.41 -10.66 -34.36
N VAL A 70 -4.75 -10.13 -35.40
CA VAL A 70 -3.60 -10.80 -36.02
C VAL A 70 -2.34 -10.56 -35.20
N THR A 71 -1.48 -11.57 -35.15
CA THR A 71 -0.16 -11.51 -34.50
C THR A 71 0.99 -11.76 -35.48
N LEU A 72 2.04 -10.93 -35.38
CA LEU A 72 3.36 -11.17 -35.98
C LEU A 72 4.33 -11.51 -34.86
N ASN A 73 4.90 -12.73 -34.88
CA ASN A 73 5.78 -13.21 -33.80
C ASN A 73 5.16 -13.08 -32.40
N GLY A 74 3.83 -13.14 -32.29
CA GLY A 74 3.09 -12.97 -31.04
C GLY A 74 2.77 -11.51 -30.64
N PHE A 75 3.15 -10.52 -31.44
CA PHE A 75 2.75 -9.12 -31.24
C PHE A 75 1.53 -8.76 -32.07
N THR A 76 0.51 -8.18 -31.43
CA THR A 76 -0.62 -7.55 -32.10
C THR A 76 -0.28 -6.13 -32.57
N LEU A 77 -1.13 -5.52 -33.41
CA LEU A 77 -1.01 -4.09 -33.72
C LEU A 77 -1.07 -3.22 -32.46
N LEU A 78 -1.86 -3.62 -31.45
CA LEU A 78 -1.96 -2.88 -30.20
C LEU A 78 -0.64 -2.91 -29.43
N ASP A 79 0.01 -4.08 -29.34
CA ASP A 79 1.33 -4.22 -28.72
C ASP A 79 2.34 -3.25 -29.36
N ILE A 80 2.42 -3.30 -30.70
CA ILE A 80 3.40 -2.53 -31.46
C ILE A 80 3.12 -1.03 -31.31
N VAL A 81 1.86 -0.59 -31.37
CA VAL A 81 1.51 0.83 -31.18
C VAL A 81 1.86 1.29 -29.75
N CYS A 82 1.55 0.50 -28.73
CA CYS A 82 1.90 0.84 -27.34
C CYS A 82 3.42 0.99 -27.15
N GLN A 83 4.21 0.10 -27.74
CA GLN A 83 5.68 0.11 -27.60
C GLN A 83 6.37 1.17 -28.46
N LYS A 84 5.93 1.35 -29.72
CA LYS A 84 6.64 2.17 -30.72
C LYS A 84 6.11 3.60 -30.83
N VAL A 85 4.82 3.81 -30.59
CA VAL A 85 4.19 5.13 -30.75
C VAL A 85 3.90 5.77 -29.40
N GLY A 86 3.48 4.97 -28.42
CA GLY A 86 3.24 5.42 -27.04
C GLY A 86 2.20 6.54 -26.95
N SER A 87 2.51 7.60 -26.19
CA SER A 87 1.58 8.70 -25.87
C SER A 87 1.08 9.47 -27.08
N ALA A 88 1.88 9.55 -28.16
CA ALA A 88 1.45 10.23 -29.37
C ALA A 88 0.39 9.43 -30.15
N GLY A 89 0.27 8.12 -29.87
CA GLY A 89 -0.65 7.20 -30.54
C GLY A 89 -1.99 7.00 -29.84
N GLN A 90 -2.37 7.84 -28.88
CA GLN A 90 -3.56 7.64 -28.03
C GLN A 90 -4.86 7.35 -28.82
N GLU A 91 -5.12 8.08 -29.92
CA GLU A 91 -6.32 7.84 -30.74
C GLU A 91 -6.27 6.46 -31.42
N THR A 92 -5.09 6.03 -31.87
CA THR A 92 -4.86 4.72 -32.48
C THR A 92 -5.00 3.61 -31.45
N ILE A 93 -4.41 3.77 -30.26
CA ILE A 93 -4.54 2.84 -29.14
C ILE A 93 -6.02 2.66 -28.79
N ARG A 94 -6.77 3.77 -28.67
CA ARG A 94 -8.21 3.74 -28.40
C ARG A 94 -8.94 2.89 -29.43
N PHE A 95 -8.70 3.21 -30.70
CA PHE A 95 -9.37 2.58 -31.81
C PHE A 95 -9.11 1.08 -31.86
N LEU A 96 -7.85 0.65 -31.64
CA LEU A 96 -7.49 -0.76 -31.62
C LEU A 96 -8.09 -1.50 -30.43
N ILE A 97 -8.15 -0.89 -29.23
CA ILE A 97 -8.86 -1.48 -28.08
C ILE A 97 -10.35 -1.61 -28.35
N GLU A 98 -11.00 -0.60 -28.93
CA GLU A 98 -12.42 -0.66 -29.29
C GLU A 98 -12.70 -1.70 -30.39
N ALA A 99 -11.76 -1.92 -31.30
CA ALA A 99 -11.86 -2.93 -32.35
C ALA A 99 -11.64 -4.36 -31.83
N ASN A 100 -10.71 -4.55 -30.88
CA ASN A 100 -10.41 -5.84 -30.28
C ASN A 100 -9.88 -5.70 -28.83
N PRO A 101 -10.75 -5.68 -27.81
CA PRO A 101 -10.32 -5.54 -26.42
C PRO A 101 -9.55 -6.77 -25.90
N HIS A 102 -9.65 -7.94 -26.54
CA HIS A 102 -8.86 -9.12 -26.18
C HIS A 102 -7.36 -8.95 -26.42
N ALA A 103 -6.96 -8.02 -27.30
CA ALA A 103 -5.55 -7.71 -27.48
C ALA A 103 -4.89 -7.17 -26.20
N LEU A 104 -5.64 -6.56 -25.27
CA LEU A 104 -5.10 -6.03 -24.01
C LEU A 104 -4.46 -7.10 -23.10
N VAL A 105 -4.96 -8.34 -23.20
CA VAL A 105 -4.52 -9.47 -22.38
C VAL A 105 -3.75 -10.51 -23.17
N HIS A 106 -3.48 -10.23 -24.45
CA HIS A 106 -2.68 -11.13 -25.27
C HIS A 106 -1.24 -11.15 -24.75
N ARG A 107 -0.71 -12.36 -24.60
CA ARG A 107 0.62 -12.61 -24.07
C ARG A 107 1.41 -13.45 -25.07
N GLN A 108 2.59 -12.97 -25.46
CA GLN A 108 3.49 -13.67 -26.38
C GLN A 108 4.17 -14.87 -25.70
N SER A 109 4.67 -14.65 -24.48
CA SER A 109 5.33 -15.65 -23.64
C SER A 109 5.13 -15.32 -22.16
N ASP A 110 5.45 -16.26 -21.27
CA ASP A 110 5.32 -16.07 -19.82
C ASP A 110 6.17 -14.91 -19.27
N ASP A 111 7.10 -14.34 -20.04
CA ASP A 111 7.96 -13.23 -19.59
C ASP A 111 7.59 -11.88 -20.21
N VAL A 112 6.73 -11.86 -21.24
CA VAL A 112 6.41 -10.63 -21.97
C VAL A 112 5.16 -9.95 -21.38
N ALA A 113 5.32 -8.67 -21.03
CA ALA A 113 4.24 -7.81 -20.58
C ALA A 113 3.16 -7.65 -21.67
N THR A 114 1.88 -7.73 -21.28
CA THR A 114 0.76 -7.49 -22.22
C THR A 114 0.61 -5.98 -22.49
N PRO A 115 -0.14 -5.55 -23.54
CA PRO A 115 -0.39 -4.13 -23.78
C PRO A 115 -0.97 -3.39 -22.57
N LEU A 116 -1.79 -4.08 -21.78
CA LEU A 116 -2.37 -3.52 -20.56
C LEU A 116 -1.31 -3.18 -19.51
N HIS A 117 -0.26 -3.98 -19.38
CA HIS A 117 0.86 -3.70 -18.48
C HIS A 117 1.69 -2.51 -18.96
N PHE A 118 1.96 -2.45 -20.27
CA PHE A 118 2.63 -1.28 -20.87
C PHE A 118 1.84 0.01 -20.61
N LEU A 119 0.53 0.00 -20.81
CA LEU A 119 -0.32 1.15 -20.50
C LEU A 119 -0.22 1.49 -19.00
N ALA A 120 -0.37 0.50 -18.11
CA ALA A 120 -0.34 0.72 -16.67
C ALA A 120 0.98 1.32 -16.14
N GLY A 121 2.13 0.91 -16.68
CA GLY A 121 3.46 1.35 -16.23
C GLY A 121 4.00 2.62 -16.90
N SER A 122 3.31 3.14 -17.91
CA SER A 122 3.84 4.20 -18.78
C SER A 122 3.70 5.62 -18.25
N GLY A 123 2.99 5.83 -17.13
CA GLY A 123 2.71 7.16 -16.53
C GLY A 123 1.76 8.02 -17.36
N TRP A 124 2.08 8.24 -18.64
CA TRP A 124 1.26 9.00 -19.60
C TRP A 124 -0.09 8.33 -19.90
N ALA A 125 -0.21 7.02 -19.66
CA ALA A 125 -1.43 6.28 -19.90
C ALA A 125 -2.22 5.94 -18.62
N SER A 126 -1.96 6.63 -17.51
CA SER A 126 -2.60 6.31 -16.22
C SER A 126 -4.14 6.34 -16.26
N ASP A 127 -4.74 7.28 -17.00
CA ASP A 127 -6.19 7.36 -17.19
C ASP A 127 -6.79 6.23 -18.06
N TRP A 128 -5.96 5.51 -18.81
CA TRP A 128 -6.45 4.40 -19.63
C TRP A 128 -6.97 3.26 -18.80
N LEU A 129 -6.36 2.97 -17.65
CA LEU A 129 -6.85 1.90 -16.79
C LEU A 129 -8.23 2.22 -16.24
N LEU A 130 -8.52 3.49 -15.92
CA LEU A 130 -9.86 3.96 -15.56
C LEU A 130 -10.86 3.72 -16.68
N TRP A 131 -10.50 4.14 -17.90
CA TRP A 131 -11.38 3.98 -19.05
C TRP A 131 -11.61 2.50 -19.41
N ILE A 132 -10.57 1.66 -19.31
CA ILE A 132 -10.64 0.21 -19.57
C ILE A 132 -11.47 -0.49 -18.49
N VAL A 133 -11.30 -0.17 -17.20
CA VAL A 133 -12.09 -0.83 -16.14
C VAL A 133 -13.56 -0.48 -16.23
N GLU A 134 -13.91 0.75 -16.60
CA GLU A 134 -15.30 1.17 -16.80
C GLU A 134 -15.96 0.44 -17.98
N ARG A 135 -15.23 0.18 -19.07
CA ARG A 135 -15.80 -0.37 -20.31
C ARG A 135 -15.62 -1.88 -20.49
N TYR A 136 -14.49 -2.41 -20.07
CA TYR A 136 -14.07 -3.79 -20.26
C TYR A 136 -13.61 -4.42 -18.94
N PRO A 137 -14.43 -4.42 -17.87
CA PRO A 137 -14.03 -4.91 -16.55
C PRO A 137 -13.58 -6.38 -16.53
N TRP A 138 -14.01 -7.18 -17.52
CA TRP A 138 -13.60 -8.58 -17.68
C TRP A 138 -12.10 -8.72 -17.98
N VAL A 139 -11.46 -7.70 -18.56
CA VAL A 139 -10.03 -7.69 -18.88
C VAL A 139 -9.19 -7.93 -17.62
N PHE A 140 -9.53 -7.25 -16.51
CA PHE A 140 -8.84 -7.43 -15.23
C PHE A 140 -9.13 -8.78 -14.57
N GLN A 141 -10.23 -9.45 -14.95
CA GLN A 141 -10.60 -10.78 -14.46
C GLN A 141 -9.96 -11.91 -15.26
N HIS A 142 -9.28 -11.58 -16.37
CA HIS A 142 -8.57 -12.55 -17.19
C HIS A 142 -7.44 -13.22 -16.39
N GLU A 143 -7.22 -14.52 -16.61
CA GLU A 143 -6.23 -15.33 -15.87
C GLU A 143 -4.84 -14.70 -15.89
N ALA A 144 -4.37 -14.24 -17.05
CA ALA A 144 -3.08 -13.56 -17.17
C ALA A 144 -2.97 -12.31 -16.28
N CYS A 145 -4.05 -11.52 -16.15
CA CYS A 145 -4.09 -10.35 -15.27
C CYS A 145 -4.27 -10.71 -13.80
N GLN A 146 -4.81 -11.89 -13.48
CA GLN A 146 -4.89 -12.37 -12.09
C GLN A 146 -3.54 -12.88 -11.61
N GLN A 147 -2.76 -13.49 -12.51
CA GLN A 147 -1.39 -13.94 -12.24
C GLN A 147 -0.43 -12.75 -12.13
N PHE A 148 -0.57 -11.78 -13.05
CA PHE A 148 0.23 -10.56 -13.09
C PHE A 148 -0.71 -9.35 -13.12
N PRO A 149 -1.04 -8.76 -11.96
CA PRO A 149 -2.01 -7.68 -11.90
C PRO A 149 -1.45 -6.36 -12.45
N PRO A 150 -1.97 -5.85 -13.58
CA PRO A 150 -1.43 -4.64 -14.23
C PRO A 150 -1.63 -3.39 -13.37
N HIS A 151 -2.61 -3.38 -12.46
CA HIS A 151 -2.82 -2.25 -11.55
C HIS A 151 -1.67 -2.06 -10.53
N LEU A 152 -0.78 -3.05 -10.37
CA LEU A 152 0.45 -2.87 -9.59
C LEU A 152 1.46 -1.98 -10.33
N GLU A 153 1.49 -1.99 -11.67
CA GLU A 153 2.28 -1.04 -12.46
C GLU A 153 1.72 0.39 -12.37
N LEU A 154 0.40 0.51 -12.27
CA LEU A 154 -0.24 1.80 -11.98
C LEU A 154 0.16 2.32 -10.59
N MET A 155 0.18 1.44 -9.58
CA MET A 155 0.66 1.79 -8.24
C MET A 155 2.14 2.18 -8.26
N SER A 156 2.98 1.44 -8.99
CA SER A 156 4.39 1.77 -9.22
C SER A 156 4.56 3.17 -9.85
N SER A 157 3.73 3.47 -10.84
CA SER A 157 3.70 4.81 -11.46
C SER A 157 3.31 5.90 -10.46
N TYR A 158 2.34 5.65 -9.57
CA TYR A 158 1.96 6.61 -8.52
C TYR A 158 3.09 6.87 -7.52
N VAL A 159 3.70 5.81 -6.98
CA VAL A 159 4.76 5.97 -5.97
C VAL A 159 6.06 6.55 -6.54
N THR A 160 6.20 6.60 -7.87
CA THR A 160 7.29 7.26 -8.60
C THR A 160 6.91 8.64 -9.13
N GLY A 161 5.74 9.17 -8.77
CA GLY A 161 5.29 10.52 -9.17
C GLY A 161 4.84 10.63 -10.64
N ARG A 162 4.68 9.51 -11.34
CA ARG A 162 4.26 9.45 -12.76
C ARG A 162 2.75 9.31 -12.93
N CYS A 163 2.00 9.15 -11.84
CA CYS A 163 0.54 9.06 -11.84
C CYS A 163 -0.04 9.82 -10.64
N GLU A 164 -1.15 10.53 -10.86
CA GLU A 164 -1.83 11.28 -9.80
C GLU A 164 -2.55 10.34 -8.82
N LEU A 165 -2.58 10.74 -7.55
CA LEU A 165 -3.28 10.02 -6.48
C LEU A 165 -4.75 9.77 -6.81
N GLU A 166 -5.44 10.78 -7.34
CA GLU A 166 -6.88 10.69 -7.64
C GLU A 166 -7.17 9.64 -8.72
N THR A 167 -6.31 9.50 -9.72
CA THR A 167 -6.42 8.48 -10.76
C THR A 167 -6.32 7.08 -10.16
N VAL A 168 -5.32 6.83 -9.31
CA VAL A 168 -5.15 5.51 -8.67
C VAL A 168 -6.29 5.21 -7.69
N ARG A 169 -6.72 6.20 -6.91
CA ARG A 169 -7.85 6.06 -6.00
C ARG A 169 -9.13 5.69 -6.75
N ARG A 170 -9.47 6.45 -7.79
CA ARG A 170 -10.65 6.20 -8.62
C ARG A 170 -10.59 4.81 -9.27
N PHE A 171 -9.41 4.33 -9.64
CA PHE A 171 -9.25 2.98 -10.17
C PHE A 171 -9.69 1.92 -9.16
N TYR A 172 -9.21 1.99 -7.92
CA TYR A 172 -9.59 1.03 -6.88
C TYR A 172 -11.03 1.22 -6.38
N GLU A 173 -11.63 2.39 -6.53
CA GLU A 173 -13.07 2.59 -6.31
C GLU A 173 -13.92 1.88 -7.38
N LEU A 174 -13.46 1.88 -8.64
CA LEU A 174 -14.10 1.16 -9.75
C LEU A 174 -13.80 -0.35 -9.73
N TYR A 175 -12.61 -0.74 -9.27
CA TYR A 175 -12.15 -2.13 -9.17
C TYR A 175 -11.66 -2.49 -7.75
N PRO A 176 -12.54 -2.58 -6.74
CA PRO A 176 -12.14 -2.88 -5.36
C PRO A 176 -11.45 -4.25 -5.19
N LYS A 177 -11.70 -5.19 -6.11
CA LYS A 177 -11.05 -6.52 -6.09
C LYS A 177 -9.53 -6.40 -6.27
N GLY A 178 -9.05 -5.40 -7.01
CA GLY A 178 -7.62 -5.16 -7.22
C GLY A 178 -6.84 -4.93 -5.92
N LEU A 179 -7.49 -4.42 -4.85
CA LEU A 179 -6.84 -4.30 -3.53
C LEU A 179 -6.46 -5.65 -2.91
N ARG A 180 -7.04 -6.74 -3.40
CA ARG A 180 -6.81 -8.12 -2.94
C ARG A 180 -5.94 -8.92 -3.90
N GLU A 181 -5.57 -8.33 -5.02
CA GLU A 181 -4.72 -8.95 -6.02
C GLU A 181 -3.26 -8.59 -5.72
N ARG A 182 -2.37 -9.55 -5.95
CA ARG A 182 -0.94 -9.40 -5.75
C ARG A 182 -0.22 -10.22 -6.81
N ASN A 183 1.00 -9.81 -7.15
CA ASN A 183 1.87 -10.66 -7.93
C ASN A 183 2.63 -11.59 -6.96
N GLU A 184 2.37 -12.90 -7.03
CA GLU A 184 3.03 -13.89 -6.15
C GLU A 184 4.52 -14.07 -6.46
N SER A 185 4.96 -13.73 -7.67
CA SER A 185 6.37 -13.77 -8.06
C SER A 185 7.12 -12.49 -7.69
N SER A 186 6.41 -11.44 -7.24
CA SER A 186 7.01 -10.14 -6.93
C SER A 186 7.12 -9.92 -5.43
N THR A 187 8.19 -9.23 -5.02
CA THR A 187 8.33 -8.75 -3.66
C THR A 187 7.38 -7.59 -3.34
N VAL A 188 6.76 -6.95 -4.33
CA VAL A 188 5.89 -5.78 -4.16
C VAL A 188 4.64 -6.09 -3.31
N GLY A 189 4.11 -7.31 -3.40
CA GLY A 189 2.96 -7.77 -2.62
C GLY A 189 1.63 -7.14 -3.04
N TYR A 190 0.84 -6.71 -2.05
CA TYR A 190 -0.46 -6.06 -2.28
C TYR A 190 -0.28 -4.58 -2.64
N PRO A 191 -1.29 -3.91 -3.24
CA PRO A 191 -1.26 -2.45 -3.46
C PRO A 191 -0.92 -1.64 -2.21
N LEU A 192 -1.35 -2.12 -1.03
CA LEU A 192 -1.03 -1.49 0.25
C LEU A 192 0.48 -1.43 0.52
N SER A 193 1.21 -2.55 0.37
CA SER A 193 2.66 -2.59 0.55
C SER A 193 3.38 -1.88 -0.59
N ALA A 194 2.89 -2.02 -1.82
CA ALA A 194 3.40 -1.32 -2.99
C ALA A 194 3.40 0.20 -2.81
N SER A 195 2.37 0.76 -2.16
CA SER A 195 2.25 2.19 -1.93
C SER A 195 3.38 2.81 -1.07
N LEU A 196 4.20 1.98 -0.41
CA LEU A 196 5.30 2.41 0.43
C LEU A 196 6.67 2.41 -0.30
N ARG A 197 6.81 1.73 -1.45
CA ARG A 197 8.10 1.38 -2.07
C ARG A 197 8.72 2.42 -3.00
N GLY A 198 7.99 3.43 -3.44
CA GLY A 198 8.54 4.40 -4.40
C GLY A 198 9.34 5.55 -3.79
N THR A 199 9.74 6.51 -4.62
CA THR A 199 10.48 7.72 -4.20
C THR A 199 9.57 8.74 -3.54
N GLU A 200 8.29 8.77 -3.91
CA GLU A 200 7.33 9.72 -3.37
C GLU A 200 6.93 9.39 -1.93
N GLU A 201 6.57 10.44 -1.19
CA GLU A 201 5.96 10.30 0.13
C GLU A 201 4.57 9.68 0.00
N PRO A 202 4.25 8.59 0.71
CA PRO A 202 2.93 7.98 0.64
C PRO A 202 1.88 8.92 1.26
N ASP A 203 0.74 9.04 0.59
CA ASP A 203 -0.42 9.73 1.16
C ASP A 203 -1.06 8.88 2.28
N ALA A 204 -1.10 9.43 3.50
CA ALA A 204 -1.59 8.69 4.65
C ALA A 204 -3.09 8.39 4.59
N ASP A 205 -3.90 9.30 4.05
CA ASP A 205 -5.35 9.09 3.94
C ASP A 205 -5.68 7.98 2.97
N PHE A 206 -4.98 7.93 1.83
CA PHE A 206 -5.11 6.89 0.84
C PHE A 206 -4.63 5.53 1.35
N PHE A 207 -3.48 5.49 2.03
CA PHE A 207 -2.99 4.26 2.68
C PHE A 207 -4.02 3.72 3.68
N ILE A 208 -4.53 4.57 4.58
CA ILE A 208 -5.51 4.20 5.60
C ILE A 208 -6.81 3.74 4.94
N TRP A 209 -7.24 4.41 3.87
CA TRP A 209 -8.40 3.98 3.10
C TRP A 209 -8.21 2.57 2.52
N MET A 210 -7.08 2.28 1.86
CA MET A 210 -6.79 0.94 1.33
C MET A 210 -6.77 -0.12 2.43
N ALA A 211 -6.10 0.16 3.55
CA ALA A 211 -6.04 -0.74 4.69
C ALA A 211 -7.42 -1.06 5.27
N ARG A 212 -8.33 -0.07 5.30
CA ARG A 212 -9.73 -0.28 5.73
C ARG A 212 -10.54 -1.08 4.72
N GLN A 213 -10.30 -0.90 3.41
CA GLN A 213 -10.98 -1.67 2.37
C GLN A 213 -10.56 -3.15 2.37
N TYR A 214 -9.29 -3.43 2.68
CA TYR A 214 -8.77 -4.81 2.76
C TYR A 214 -7.75 -4.99 3.89
N PRO A 215 -8.22 -5.16 5.15
CA PRO A 215 -7.36 -5.25 6.33
C PRO A 215 -6.36 -6.41 6.30
N ALA A 216 -6.68 -7.50 5.61
CA ALA A 216 -5.78 -8.67 5.51
C ALA A 216 -4.43 -8.33 4.87
N ALA A 217 -4.36 -7.32 4.00
CA ALA A 217 -3.10 -6.87 3.41
C ALA A 217 -2.12 -6.27 4.43
N VAL A 218 -2.61 -5.77 5.58
CA VAL A 218 -1.75 -5.22 6.65
C VAL A 218 -0.90 -6.32 7.30
N TYR A 219 -1.47 -7.52 7.42
CA TYR A 219 -0.85 -8.69 8.06
C TYR A 219 -0.07 -9.56 7.07
N PHE A 220 0.06 -9.11 5.82
CA PHE A 220 0.73 -9.90 4.81
C PHE A 220 2.24 -9.95 5.08
N GLU A 221 2.75 -11.15 5.23
CA GLU A 221 4.16 -11.45 5.29
C GLU A 221 4.59 -11.95 3.90
N LEU A 222 5.39 -11.15 3.20
CA LEU A 222 6.17 -11.69 2.08
C LEU A 222 7.30 -12.52 2.71
N THR A 223 7.58 -13.69 2.15
CA THR A 223 8.68 -14.55 2.60
C THR A 223 9.96 -13.71 2.74
N GLN A 224 10.49 -13.63 3.98
CA GLN A 224 11.69 -12.86 4.37
C GLN A 224 11.56 -11.31 4.42
N VAL A 225 10.40 -10.74 4.14
CA VAL A 225 10.19 -9.28 4.17
C VAL A 225 9.53 -8.89 5.50
N PRO A 226 9.86 -7.70 6.05
CA PRO A 226 9.11 -7.13 7.16
C PRO A 226 7.61 -7.05 6.88
N THR A 227 6.81 -7.19 7.94
CA THR A 227 5.37 -6.84 7.95
C THR A 227 5.18 -5.37 7.54
N VAL A 228 3.96 -4.98 7.16
CA VAL A 228 3.70 -3.59 6.74
C VAL A 228 4.09 -2.57 7.82
N LEU A 229 3.79 -2.85 9.10
CA LEU A 229 4.22 -1.97 10.20
C LEU A 229 5.74 -1.90 10.34
N GLN A 230 6.42 -3.04 10.26
CA GLN A 230 7.88 -3.07 10.30
C GLN A 230 8.48 -2.27 9.13
N PHE A 231 7.94 -2.42 7.91
CA PHE A 231 8.40 -1.65 6.76
C PHE A 231 8.18 -0.14 6.94
N VAL A 232 7.03 0.27 7.47
CA VAL A 232 6.76 1.68 7.85
C VAL A 232 7.74 2.18 8.90
N CYS A 233 8.02 1.41 9.95
CA CYS A 233 9.00 1.77 10.98
C CYS A 233 10.41 1.89 10.41
N PHE A 234 10.80 0.98 9.51
CA PHE A 234 12.07 1.05 8.80
C PHE A 234 12.17 2.32 7.94
N LEU A 235 11.14 2.65 7.17
CA LEU A 235 11.11 3.85 6.33
C LEU A 235 11.13 5.13 7.18
N LEU A 236 10.40 5.17 8.30
CA LEU A 236 10.41 6.30 9.23
C LEU A 236 11.80 6.51 9.87
N ALA A 237 12.49 5.40 10.20
CA ALA A 237 13.83 5.42 10.75
C ALA A 237 14.88 5.85 9.71
N SER A 238 14.71 5.48 8.44
CA SER A 238 15.73 5.67 7.40
C SER A 238 15.46 6.89 6.51
N THR A 239 14.59 6.75 5.51
CA THR A 239 14.50 7.62 4.33
C THR A 239 13.27 8.53 4.31
N LYS A 240 12.20 8.20 5.04
CA LYS A 240 10.89 8.89 4.97
C LYS A 240 10.36 9.27 6.35
N CYS A 241 11.13 10.04 7.10
CA CYS A 241 10.71 10.58 8.40
C CYS A 241 9.75 11.77 8.23
N THR A 242 8.53 11.51 7.75
CA THR A 242 7.54 12.55 7.42
C THR A 242 6.27 12.45 8.26
N PRO A 243 5.46 13.53 8.34
CA PRO A 243 4.17 13.51 9.04
C PRO A 243 3.19 12.45 8.51
N ASN A 244 3.14 12.18 7.19
CA ASN A 244 2.28 11.13 6.66
C ASN A 244 2.75 9.74 7.07
N MET A 245 4.06 9.47 7.01
CA MET A 245 4.59 8.18 7.45
C MET A 245 4.33 7.95 8.95
N ALA A 246 4.50 8.97 9.78
CA ALA A 246 4.16 8.91 11.20
C ALA A 246 2.64 8.68 11.40
N ARG A 247 1.78 9.30 10.59
CA ARG A 247 0.33 9.09 10.62
C ARG A 247 -0.06 7.66 10.24
N ILE A 248 0.58 7.08 9.22
CA ILE A 248 0.42 5.68 8.84
C ILE A 248 0.85 4.77 10.00
N CYS A 249 2.01 5.03 10.62
CA CYS A 249 2.52 4.26 11.75
C CYS A 249 1.56 4.29 12.95
N ARG A 250 1.05 5.47 13.33
CA ARG A 250 0.02 5.62 14.38
C ARG A 250 -1.23 4.79 14.09
N PHE A 251 -1.72 4.84 12.85
CA PHE A 251 -2.87 4.06 12.42
C PHE A 251 -2.62 2.56 12.59
N LEU A 252 -1.48 2.05 12.12
CA LEU A 252 -1.13 0.63 12.25
C LEU A 252 -0.99 0.18 13.71
N ILE A 253 -0.34 0.99 14.56
CA ILE A 253 -0.16 0.66 15.98
C ILE A 253 -1.49 0.62 16.75
N SER A 254 -2.41 1.52 16.43
CA SER A 254 -3.70 1.66 17.12
C SER A 254 -4.78 0.70 16.62
N GLU A 255 -4.90 0.50 15.31
CA GLU A 255 -5.97 -0.29 14.69
C GLU A 255 -5.53 -1.72 14.34
N HIS A 256 -4.23 -1.98 14.23
CA HIS A 256 -3.67 -3.29 13.87
C HIS A 256 -2.66 -3.79 14.91
N PRO A 257 -3.10 -3.94 16.19
CA PRO A 257 -2.22 -4.18 17.34
C PRO A 257 -1.35 -5.44 17.24
N ASP A 258 -1.85 -6.48 16.57
CA ASP A 258 -1.14 -7.76 16.45
C ASP A 258 0.16 -7.61 15.64
N THR A 259 0.24 -6.65 14.72
CA THR A 259 1.46 -6.39 13.92
C THR A 259 2.63 -5.91 14.78
N VAL A 260 2.36 -5.33 15.96
CA VAL A 260 3.42 -4.85 16.87
C VAL A 260 4.21 -6.01 17.47
N ARG A 261 3.57 -7.17 17.66
CA ARG A 261 4.16 -8.36 18.28
C ARG A 261 4.77 -9.32 17.27
N GLN A 262 4.57 -9.08 15.98
CA GLN A 262 5.14 -9.90 14.92
C GLN A 262 6.66 -9.68 14.86
N LEU A 263 7.40 -10.78 14.84
CA LEU A 263 8.85 -10.77 14.68
C LEU A 263 9.20 -10.92 13.21
N VAL A 264 10.19 -10.18 12.73
CA VAL A 264 10.73 -10.44 11.40
C VAL A 264 11.29 -11.87 11.37
N THR A 265 10.78 -12.69 10.46
CA THR A 265 11.27 -14.06 10.28
C THR A 265 12.76 -14.03 9.96
N GLY A 266 13.58 -14.79 10.70
CA GLY A 266 15.04 -14.85 10.53
C GLY A 266 15.85 -13.86 11.38
N PHE A 267 15.32 -12.66 11.65
CA PHE A 267 16.05 -11.62 12.41
C PHE A 267 15.56 -11.44 13.85
N GLY A 268 14.30 -11.76 14.15
CA GLY A 268 13.77 -11.62 15.50
C GLY A 268 13.56 -10.17 15.97
N TYR A 269 13.49 -9.21 15.03
CA TYR A 269 13.23 -7.81 15.36
C TYR A 269 11.73 -7.53 15.48
N LEU A 270 11.36 -6.78 16.53
CA LEU A 270 10.07 -6.09 16.65
C LEU A 270 10.14 -4.70 16.00
N PRO A 271 9.01 -4.06 15.64
CA PRO A 271 8.98 -2.71 15.06
C PRO A 271 9.77 -1.65 15.85
N ILE A 272 9.74 -1.70 17.18
CA ILE A 272 10.49 -0.78 18.05
C ILE A 272 12.01 -0.87 17.85
N HIS A 273 12.55 -2.05 17.47
CA HIS A 273 13.98 -2.23 17.21
C HIS A 273 14.43 -1.49 15.95
N MET A 274 13.54 -1.31 14.97
CA MET A 274 13.85 -0.57 13.74
C MET A 274 13.92 0.93 14.00
N LEU A 275 13.14 1.43 14.97
CA LEU A 275 13.09 2.84 15.35
C LEU A 275 14.21 3.22 16.34
N ALA A 276 14.62 2.29 17.22
CA ALA A 276 15.52 2.55 18.33
C ALA A 276 16.82 3.30 17.96
N PRO A 277 17.53 2.97 16.84
CA PRO A 277 18.75 3.68 16.46
C PRO A 277 18.55 5.14 16.07
N GLN A 278 17.32 5.52 15.71
CA GLN A 278 16.99 6.79 15.07
C GLN A 278 16.14 7.69 15.99
N CYS A 279 16.18 7.44 17.30
CA CYS A 279 15.47 8.22 18.33
C CYS A 279 15.99 9.65 18.54
N HIS A 280 16.85 10.16 17.66
CA HIS A 280 17.18 11.57 17.61
C HIS A 280 16.19 12.38 16.76
N ARG A 281 15.29 11.70 16.03
CA ARG A 281 14.24 12.32 15.21
C ARG A 281 12.93 12.42 16.00
N PRO A 282 12.26 13.59 16.08
CA PRO A 282 11.05 13.77 16.88
C PRO A 282 9.91 12.78 16.54
N LEU A 283 9.66 12.52 15.25
CA LEU A 283 8.61 11.58 14.84
C LEU A 283 8.93 10.14 15.21
N VAL A 284 10.21 9.75 15.18
CA VAL A 284 10.67 8.42 15.61
C VAL A 284 10.50 8.27 17.12
N GLN A 285 10.91 9.28 17.91
CA GLN A 285 10.70 9.31 19.35
C GLN A 285 9.22 9.14 19.71
N GLU A 286 8.35 9.86 19.02
CA GLU A 286 6.90 9.75 19.22
C GLU A 286 6.40 8.32 18.98
N MET A 287 6.83 7.66 17.90
CA MET A 287 6.40 6.30 17.58
C MET A 287 6.95 5.28 18.60
N VAL A 288 8.18 5.48 19.07
CA VAL A 288 8.76 4.66 20.15
C VAL A 288 7.95 4.81 21.44
N ILE A 289 7.61 6.03 21.85
CA ILE A 289 6.77 6.27 23.04
C ILE A 289 5.39 5.63 22.86
N LEU A 290 4.78 5.75 21.67
CA LEU A 290 3.49 5.13 21.37
C LEU A 290 3.57 3.59 21.51
N LEU A 291 4.61 2.97 20.96
CA LEU A 291 4.84 1.53 21.09
C LEU A 291 5.08 1.11 22.53
N LEU A 292 5.86 1.87 23.31
CA LEU A 292 6.11 1.57 24.73
C LEU A 292 4.85 1.70 25.58
N LYS A 293 3.97 2.66 25.27
CA LYS A 293 2.68 2.82 25.94
C LYS A 293 1.74 1.67 25.66
N ALA A 294 1.63 1.28 24.38
CA ALA A 294 0.70 0.26 23.96
C ALA A 294 1.21 -1.17 24.24
N TYR A 295 2.53 -1.38 24.24
CA TYR A 295 3.20 -2.69 24.33
C TYR A 295 4.49 -2.64 25.15
N PRO A 296 4.41 -2.37 26.47
CA PRO A 296 5.60 -2.31 27.33
C PRO A 296 6.39 -3.63 27.36
N GLU A 297 5.75 -4.77 27.05
CA GLU A 297 6.40 -6.08 26.95
C GLU A 297 7.43 -6.19 25.81
N CYS A 298 7.37 -5.31 24.79
CA CYS A 298 8.35 -5.29 23.69
C CYS A 298 9.79 -5.00 24.15
N LEU A 299 9.95 -4.56 25.41
CA LEU A 299 11.24 -4.34 26.07
C LEU A 299 11.89 -5.61 26.60
N GLN A 300 11.16 -6.72 26.70
CA GLN A 300 11.74 -7.99 27.09
C GLN A 300 12.67 -8.47 25.99
N GLN A 301 13.86 -8.96 26.36
CA GLN A 301 14.89 -9.33 25.40
C GLN A 301 14.38 -10.42 24.44
N VAL A 302 14.26 -10.08 23.16
CA VAL A 302 13.96 -11.03 22.09
C VAL A 302 15.24 -11.31 21.32
N ASN A 303 15.63 -12.57 21.25
CA ASN A 303 16.72 -13.07 20.40
C ASN A 303 18.07 -12.31 20.52
N GLY A 304 18.44 -11.90 21.73
CA GLY A 304 19.74 -11.28 22.00
C GLY A 304 19.80 -9.76 21.75
N THR A 305 18.80 -9.17 21.09
CA THR A 305 18.74 -7.72 20.87
C THR A 305 18.21 -7.03 22.11
N ASN A 306 18.99 -6.11 22.67
CA ASN A 306 18.68 -5.46 23.94
C ASN A 306 18.34 -3.98 23.70
N LEU A 307 17.06 -3.63 23.71
CA LEU A 307 16.62 -2.23 23.60
C LEU A 307 17.19 -1.32 24.71
N SER A 308 17.67 -1.90 25.81
CA SER A 308 18.31 -1.14 26.89
C SER A 308 19.69 -0.59 26.52
N SER A 309 20.26 -0.97 25.37
CA SER A 309 21.49 -0.34 24.85
C SER A 309 21.25 1.07 24.29
N PHE A 310 20.01 1.42 23.97
CA PHE A 310 19.66 2.72 23.42
C PHE A 310 19.32 3.70 24.55
N ALA A 311 20.12 4.76 24.69
CA ALA A 311 20.03 5.72 25.78
C ALA A 311 18.64 6.38 25.89
N PHE A 312 18.03 6.75 24.76
CA PHE A 312 16.67 7.31 24.73
C PHE A 312 15.65 6.35 25.35
N ILE A 313 15.65 5.07 24.93
CA ILE A 313 14.72 4.06 25.45
C ILE A 313 14.96 3.81 26.94
N LEU A 314 16.23 3.75 27.35
CA LEU A 314 16.61 3.55 28.75
C LEU A 314 16.08 4.66 29.66
N GLU A 315 16.16 5.92 29.23
CA GLU A 315 15.67 7.07 30.01
C GLU A 315 14.15 7.21 29.97
N VAL A 316 13.50 6.98 28.83
CA VAL A 316 12.05 7.23 28.65
C VAL A 316 11.18 6.12 29.22
N LYS A 317 11.70 4.89 29.22
CA LYS A 317 11.01 3.69 29.74
C LYS A 317 10.41 3.90 31.13
N PRO A 318 11.15 4.28 32.19
CA PRO A 318 10.58 4.40 33.53
C PRO A 318 9.46 5.45 33.59
N LEU A 319 9.58 6.55 32.84
CA LEU A 319 8.55 7.59 32.80
C LEU A 319 7.26 7.10 32.14
N VAL A 320 7.38 6.35 31.04
CA VAL A 320 6.23 5.75 30.33
C VAL A 320 5.55 4.71 31.22
N LEU A 321 6.30 3.86 31.91
CA LEU A 321 5.74 2.86 32.81
C LEU A 321 5.00 3.51 33.99
N GLU A 322 5.54 4.57 34.59
CA GLU A 322 4.85 5.33 35.65
C GLU A 322 3.57 5.99 35.12
N GLU A 323 3.58 6.53 33.89
CA GLU A 323 2.38 7.09 33.26
C GLU A 323 1.28 6.02 33.08
N LEU A 324 1.65 4.82 32.65
CA LEU A 324 0.71 3.69 32.49
C LEU A 324 0.13 3.22 33.83
N GLU A 325 0.93 3.18 34.90
CA GLU A 325 0.45 2.85 36.25
C GLU A 325 -0.59 3.87 36.74
N ILE A 326 -0.34 5.16 36.50
CA ILE A 326 -1.29 6.23 36.83
C ILE A 326 -2.60 6.07 36.04
N ASP A 327 -2.53 5.81 34.74
CA ASP A 327 -3.72 5.62 33.90
C ASP A 327 -4.54 4.39 34.36
N GLN A 328 -3.88 3.30 34.76
CA GLN A 328 -4.52 2.13 35.34
C GLN A 328 -5.22 2.46 36.67
N GLU A 329 -4.57 3.20 37.56
CA GLU A 329 -5.16 3.60 38.85
C GLU A 329 -6.37 4.52 38.64
N ILE A 330 -6.29 5.49 37.73
CA ILE A 330 -7.42 6.36 37.36
C ILE A 330 -8.61 5.52 36.86
N SER A 331 -8.36 4.56 35.97
CA SER A 331 -9.41 3.68 35.44
C SER A 331 -10.07 2.85 36.55
N LEU A 332 -9.27 2.23 37.42
CA LEU A 332 -9.76 1.43 38.55
C LEU A 332 -10.61 2.26 39.52
N LEU A 333 -10.19 3.48 39.85
CA LEU A 333 -10.96 4.39 40.69
C LEU A 333 -12.29 4.81 40.04
N GLY A 334 -12.28 5.04 38.73
CA GLY A 334 -13.49 5.30 37.94
C GLY A 334 -14.49 4.15 38.00
N ASP A 335 -14.02 2.93 37.74
CA ASP A 335 -14.83 1.71 37.75
C ASP A 335 -15.39 1.41 39.15
N LEU A 336 -14.56 1.51 40.19
CA LEU A 336 -14.99 1.34 41.58
C LEU A 336 -16.08 2.37 41.96
N SER A 337 -15.89 3.63 41.57
CA SER A 337 -16.87 4.69 41.84
C SER A 337 -18.20 4.43 41.13
N ALA A 338 -18.17 3.98 39.87
CA ALA A 338 -19.37 3.61 39.13
C ALA A 338 -20.09 2.41 39.77
N ASN A 339 -19.33 1.40 40.21
CA ASN A 339 -19.88 0.21 40.88
C ASN A 339 -20.53 0.55 42.23
N VAL A 340 -19.89 1.37 43.06
CA VAL A 340 -20.45 1.79 44.36
C VAL A 340 -21.77 2.55 44.15
N ARG A 341 -21.84 3.48 43.17
CA ARG A 341 -23.09 4.17 42.82
C ARG A 341 -24.18 3.21 42.35
N LYS A 342 -23.82 2.21 41.54
CA LYS A 342 -24.76 1.21 41.02
C LYS A 342 -25.38 0.34 42.14
N VAL A 343 -24.59 -0.01 43.15
CA VAL A 343 -25.06 -0.77 44.33
C VAL A 343 -26.15 -0.01 45.07
N ILE A 344 -26.05 1.32 45.19
CA ILE A 344 -27.04 2.17 45.86
C ILE A 344 -28.34 2.31 45.06
N VAL A 345 -28.27 2.29 43.72
CA VAL A 345 -29.44 2.46 42.84
C VAL A 345 -30.19 1.13 42.62
N SER A 346 -29.60 -0.01 42.99
CA SER A 346 -30.19 -1.35 42.80
C SER A 346 -30.95 -1.99 43.99
N PRO A 347 -31.47 -1.27 45.03
CA PRO A 347 -32.05 -1.92 46.21
C PRO A 347 -33.41 -2.58 45.94
N ALA A 348 -33.97 -2.43 44.73
CA ALA A 348 -35.36 -2.79 44.43
C ALA A 348 -35.65 -4.30 44.24
N ASN A 349 -34.66 -5.19 44.06
CA ASN A 349 -34.94 -6.57 43.62
C ASN A 349 -34.61 -7.71 44.58
N HIS A 350 -33.89 -7.50 45.69
CA HIS A 350 -33.49 -8.62 46.58
C HIS A 350 -34.01 -8.57 48.02
N PHE A 351 -34.59 -7.46 48.48
CA PHE A 351 -35.10 -7.32 49.86
C PHE A 351 -36.63 -7.39 49.99
N ALA A 352 -37.36 -7.74 48.93
CA ALA A 352 -38.82 -7.85 48.95
C ALA A 352 -39.38 -9.09 49.69
N SER A 353 -38.52 -9.95 50.29
CA SER A 353 -38.99 -11.12 51.04
C SER A 353 -38.89 -10.89 52.55
N GLU A 354 -40.02 -10.46 53.12
CA GLU A 354 -40.48 -10.78 54.47
C GLU A 354 -39.58 -10.42 55.66
N SER A 355 -39.53 -9.13 56.02
CA SER A 355 -39.20 -8.74 57.41
C SER A 355 -39.70 -7.33 57.72
N THR A 356 -40.88 -7.26 58.36
CA THR A 356 -41.43 -6.07 59.01
C THR A 356 -40.52 -5.63 60.14
N GLY A 357 -39.59 -4.71 59.87
CA GLY A 357 -38.75 -4.08 60.89
C GLY A 357 -38.22 -2.73 60.42
N ASN A 358 -38.45 -1.68 61.22
CA ASN A 358 -38.05 -0.28 61.00
C ASN A 358 -36.52 -0.03 60.81
N GLY A 359 -35.68 -1.06 60.64
CA GLY A 359 -34.22 -0.95 60.48
C GLY A 359 -33.73 -0.74 59.04
N SER A 360 -34.59 -0.89 58.03
CA SER A 360 -34.20 -0.82 56.60
C SER A 360 -33.76 0.59 56.15
N VAL A 361 -34.40 1.64 56.65
CA VAL A 361 -34.18 3.03 56.19
C VAL A 361 -32.80 3.56 56.60
N ALA A 362 -32.34 3.24 57.82
CA ALA A 362 -31.06 3.72 58.34
C ALA A 362 -29.85 3.13 57.58
N ASN A 363 -29.97 1.90 57.07
CA ASN A 363 -28.90 1.25 56.33
C ASN A 363 -28.69 1.86 54.93
N VAL A 364 -29.77 2.29 54.27
CA VAL A 364 -29.69 2.96 52.95
C VAL A 364 -28.99 4.31 53.09
N SER A 365 -29.37 5.14 54.07
CA SER A 365 -28.73 6.44 54.29
C SER A 365 -27.24 6.33 54.65
N LEU A 366 -26.83 5.27 55.35
CA LEU A 366 -25.43 5.02 55.66
C LEU A 366 -24.64 4.63 54.41
N LEU A 367 -25.20 3.75 53.57
CA LEU A 367 -24.58 3.35 52.31
C LEU A 367 -24.45 4.53 51.34
N GLU A 368 -25.48 5.38 51.25
CA GLU A 368 -25.45 6.63 50.48
C GLU A 368 -24.31 7.54 50.96
N SER A 369 -24.21 7.78 52.27
CA SER A 369 -23.15 8.61 52.85
C SER A 369 -21.76 8.01 52.59
N VAL A 370 -21.58 6.70 52.77
CA VAL A 370 -20.30 6.02 52.52
C VAL A 370 -19.91 6.11 51.04
N SER A 371 -20.86 5.94 50.13
CA SER A 371 -20.61 6.12 48.71
C SER A 371 -20.26 7.55 48.34
N GLU A 372 -20.94 8.54 48.92
CA GLU A 372 -20.65 9.94 48.66
C GLU A 372 -19.22 10.28 49.10
N VAL A 373 -18.83 9.81 50.29
CA VAL A 373 -17.46 9.95 50.80
C VAL A 373 -16.45 9.22 49.91
N PHE A 374 -16.73 7.98 49.51
CA PHE A 374 -15.84 7.21 48.64
C PHE A 374 -15.69 7.89 47.27
N CYS A 375 -16.77 8.28 46.62
CA CYS A 375 -16.73 8.98 45.33
C CYS A 375 -15.98 10.31 45.45
N SER A 376 -16.22 11.09 46.50
CA SER A 376 -15.51 12.36 46.72
C SER A 376 -14.01 12.14 46.92
N TRP A 377 -13.63 11.09 47.64
CA TRP A 377 -12.23 10.71 47.82
C TRP A 377 -11.60 10.24 46.49
N ALA A 378 -12.30 9.39 45.73
CA ALA A 378 -11.84 8.89 44.44
C ALA A 378 -11.64 10.04 43.45
N ASP A 379 -12.58 11.00 43.39
CA ASP A 379 -12.49 12.19 42.55
C ASP A 379 -11.26 13.05 42.93
N LEU A 380 -10.97 13.20 44.22
CA LEU A 380 -9.78 13.90 44.70
C LEU A 380 -8.49 13.16 44.30
N GLN A 381 -8.46 11.82 44.39
CA GLN A 381 -7.30 11.04 43.96
C GLN A 381 -7.09 11.13 42.45
N VAL A 382 -8.15 10.99 41.65
CA VAL A 382 -8.10 11.15 40.19
C VAL A 382 -7.56 12.54 39.82
N LYS A 383 -7.96 13.60 40.53
CA LYS A 383 -7.41 14.94 40.30
C LYS A 383 -5.89 14.99 40.56
N LYS A 384 -5.43 14.45 41.69
CA LYS A 384 -4.00 14.40 42.05
C LYS A 384 -3.19 13.58 41.04
N LEU A 385 -3.70 12.42 40.63
CA LEU A 385 -3.09 11.54 39.64
C LEU A 385 -2.99 12.23 38.27
N ASN A 386 -4.01 12.97 37.85
CA ASN A 386 -3.96 13.78 36.64
C ASN A 386 -2.85 14.86 36.68
N GLU A 387 -2.64 15.52 37.81
CA GLU A 387 -1.55 16.48 37.99
C GLU A 387 -0.16 15.81 37.95
N GLN A 388 -0.04 14.59 38.48
CA GLN A 388 1.18 13.78 38.36
C GLN A 388 1.43 13.35 36.91
N ARG A 389 0.40 12.83 36.22
CA ARG A 389 0.46 12.47 34.81
C ARG A 389 0.93 13.63 33.93
N LYS A 390 0.39 14.84 34.16
CA LYS A 390 0.81 16.04 33.43
C LYS A 390 2.31 16.33 33.62
N ARG A 391 2.82 16.21 34.86
CA ARG A 391 4.26 16.39 35.14
C ARG A 391 5.12 15.34 34.45
N LEU A 392 4.68 14.07 34.40
CA LEU A 392 5.39 13.03 33.65
C LEU A 392 5.41 13.32 32.15
N GLN A 393 4.29 13.76 31.58
CA GLN A 393 4.24 14.16 30.17
C GLN A 393 5.19 15.32 29.87
N GLU A 394 5.29 16.30 30.76
CA GLU A 394 6.28 17.39 30.66
C GLU A 394 7.72 16.86 30.71
N GLN A 395 8.02 15.88 31.59
CA GLN A 395 9.34 15.24 31.67
C GLN A 395 9.67 14.42 30.42
N ILE A 396 8.70 13.68 29.87
CA ILE A 396 8.86 12.91 28.62
C ILE A 396 9.13 13.87 27.46
N MET A 397 8.39 14.97 27.34
CA MET A 397 8.62 15.99 26.31
C MET A 397 10.00 16.63 26.45
N GLU A 398 10.43 16.96 27.66
CA GLU A 398 11.77 17.51 27.90
C GLU A 398 12.87 16.50 27.54
N MET A 399 12.64 15.22 27.82
CA MET A 399 13.54 14.15 27.41
C MET A 399 13.64 14.00 25.89
N CYS A 400 12.52 14.07 25.17
CA CYS A 400 12.51 14.08 23.70
C CYS A 400 13.43 15.17 23.16
N ARG A 401 13.25 16.42 23.61
CA ARG A 401 14.07 17.57 23.22
C ARG A 401 15.56 17.40 23.52
N ARG A 402 15.93 16.71 24.61
CA ARG A 402 17.34 16.46 24.95
C ARG A 402 18.04 15.50 23.97
N PHE A 403 17.29 14.59 23.35
CA PHE A 403 17.80 13.62 22.39
C PHE A 403 17.66 14.07 20.94
N GLU A 404 16.90 15.14 20.68
CA GLU A 404 16.82 15.76 19.36
C GLU A 404 18.20 16.30 18.96
N THR A 405 18.69 15.85 17.82
CA THR A 405 19.87 16.43 17.17
C THR A 405 19.43 17.07 15.88
N ASP A 406 20.09 18.17 15.49
CA ASP A 406 19.93 18.70 14.14
C ASP A 406 20.29 17.57 13.16
N ASP A 407 19.29 17.09 12.42
CA ASP A 407 19.43 16.08 11.38
C ASP A 407 20.19 16.76 10.21
N VAL A 408 21.48 16.99 10.41
CA VAL A 408 22.39 17.47 9.38
C VAL A 408 22.40 16.33 8.38
N SER A 409 21.61 16.47 7.31
CA SER A 409 21.36 15.41 6.34
C SER A 409 22.69 14.88 5.81
N GLU A 410 23.22 13.83 6.44
CA GLU A 410 24.24 12.98 5.84
C GLU A 410 23.52 12.20 4.74
N ALA A 411 23.31 12.89 3.63
CA ALA A 411 22.61 12.43 2.43
C ALA A 411 23.42 11.37 1.65
N SER A 412 24.07 10.45 2.36
CA SER A 412 24.88 9.39 1.76
C SER A 412 24.80 8.07 2.52
N ALA A 413 23.72 7.80 3.25
CA ALA A 413 23.44 6.43 3.64
C ALA A 413 23.14 5.68 2.34
N ASP A 414 24.11 4.88 1.90
CA ASP A 414 23.93 3.80 0.92
C ASP A 414 22.61 3.12 1.27
N VAL A 415 21.57 3.46 0.50
CA VAL A 415 20.27 2.82 0.63
C VAL A 415 20.59 1.37 0.36
N VAL A 416 20.58 0.55 1.42
CA VAL A 416 20.65 -0.90 1.28
C VAL A 416 19.46 -1.22 0.41
N ASP A 417 19.75 -1.37 -0.88
CA ASP A 417 18.76 -1.66 -1.88
C ASP A 417 18.37 -3.11 -1.63
N TRP A 418 17.39 -3.29 -0.74
CA TRP A 418 16.82 -4.59 -0.43
C TRP A 418 16.20 -5.24 -1.69
N GLU A 419 16.07 -4.50 -2.80
CA GLU A 419 15.59 -5.03 -4.08
C GLU A 419 16.75 -5.47 -5.00
N ALA A 420 17.98 -4.98 -4.80
CA ALA A 420 19.13 -5.25 -5.69
C ALA A 420 19.73 -6.67 -5.59
N GLU A 421 19.46 -7.45 -4.53
CA GLU A 421 19.99 -8.82 -4.44
C GLU A 421 19.14 -9.88 -5.18
N THR A 422 18.17 -9.45 -5.99
CA THR A 422 17.44 -10.33 -6.92
C THR A 422 17.73 -10.06 -8.39
N GLU A 423 18.90 -9.48 -8.69
CA GLU A 423 19.43 -9.47 -10.05
C GLU A 423 19.64 -10.92 -10.52
N SER A 424 18.74 -11.33 -11.41
CA SER A 424 18.79 -12.53 -12.23
C SER A 424 20.14 -12.61 -12.96
N GLU A 425 20.96 -13.62 -12.63
CA GLU A 425 22.20 -13.96 -13.34
C GLU A 425 21.97 -14.46 -14.79
N ASP A 426 20.76 -14.33 -15.36
CA ASP A 426 20.39 -14.91 -16.66
C ASP A 426 20.04 -13.86 -17.74
N SER A 427 20.73 -12.72 -17.79
CA SER A 427 20.74 -11.92 -19.02
C SER A 427 21.86 -12.43 -19.95
N GLU A 428 21.68 -13.63 -20.49
CA GLU A 428 22.43 -14.07 -21.67
C GLU A 428 22.00 -13.20 -22.86
N ASP A 429 22.91 -12.26 -23.16
CA ASP A 429 23.12 -11.51 -24.39
C ASP A 429 22.49 -12.18 -25.64
N SER A 430 21.25 -11.80 -25.97
CA SER A 430 20.59 -12.22 -27.21
C SER A 430 21.12 -11.40 -28.40
N HIS A 431 22.38 -11.63 -28.76
CA HIS A 431 22.90 -11.34 -30.09
C HIS A 431 22.38 -12.41 -31.07
N LEU A 432 21.13 -12.27 -31.50
CA LEU A 432 20.57 -13.05 -32.61
C LEU A 432 20.09 -12.05 -33.66
N PHE A 433 20.99 -11.62 -34.53
CA PHE A 433 20.79 -11.29 -35.95
C PHE A 433 22.17 -10.90 -36.50
N ASP A 434 23.05 -11.89 -36.69
CA ASP A 434 24.09 -11.78 -37.70
C ASP A 434 23.60 -12.55 -38.92
N ASP A 435 23.51 -11.83 -40.03
CA ASP A 435 23.16 -12.28 -41.36
C ASP A 435 24.15 -13.37 -41.83
N GLU A 436 23.68 -14.60 -42.03
CA GLU A 436 24.34 -15.56 -42.91
C GLU A 436 23.65 -15.50 -44.28
N ASP A 437 24.15 -14.59 -45.12
CA ASP A 437 24.12 -14.73 -46.58
C ASP A 437 25.12 -15.83 -46.98
N ASP A 438 24.62 -16.99 -47.38
CA ASP A 438 25.33 -17.95 -48.25
C ASP A 438 24.30 -18.82 -49.00
N ASP A 439 23.89 -18.36 -50.19
CA ASP A 439 23.77 -19.15 -51.44
C ASP A 439 23.31 -18.30 -52.65
#